data_AF-A0A7I7SD72-F1
#
_entry.id   AF-A0A7I7SD72-F1
#
_cell.length_a   1.000
_cell.length_b   1.000
_cell.length_c   1.000
_cell.angle_alpha   90.00
_cell.angle_beta   90.00
_cell.angle_gamma   90.00
#
_symmetry.space_group_name_H-M   'P 1'
#
loop_
_entity.id
_entity.type
_entity.pdbx_description
1 polymer ?
#
loop_
_entity_poly.entity_id
_entity_poly.type
_entity_poly.pdbx_seq_one_letter_code
_entity_poly.pdbx_strand_id
1 'polypeptide(L)'
;MADFATWLDTFIGEKGLDLDHRFDVEGPQWGWNSIPLGSVVDVAKQCSTAEQDKIKDTLVAIDFRNGDAMHFFAHLAAEMAR
;
A
#
# COMPACT_ATOMS: atom_id res chain seq x y z
N MET A 1 16.49 -11.25 -1.56
CA MET A 1 15.48 -10.28 -1.07
C MET A 1 14.12 -10.66 -1.67
N ALA A 2 13.53 -11.76 -1.20
CA ALA A 2 12.30 -12.32 -1.79
C ALA A 2 11.14 -12.41 -0.79
N ASP A 3 11.33 -11.98 0.46
CA ASP A 3 10.40 -12.29 1.54
C ASP A 3 9.23 -11.28 1.60
N PHE A 4 9.52 -9.97 1.60
CA PHE A 4 8.48 -8.95 1.69
C PHE A 4 7.58 -8.87 0.44
N ALA A 5 8.17 -8.85 -0.76
CA ALA A 5 7.39 -8.73 -2.00
C ALA A 5 6.42 -9.89 -2.18
N THR A 6 6.90 -11.14 -2.00
CA THR A 6 6.06 -12.34 -2.05
C THR A 6 4.99 -12.33 -0.96
N TRP A 7 5.35 -11.89 0.24
CA TRP A 7 4.41 -11.77 1.36
C TRP A 7 3.29 -10.75 1.05
N LEU A 8 3.65 -9.59 0.50
CA LEU A 8 2.68 -8.54 0.15
C LEU A 8 1.75 -9.00 -0.97
N ASP A 9 2.28 -9.65 -2.01
CA ASP A 9 1.47 -10.22 -3.09
C ASP A 9 0.50 -11.28 -2.58
N THR A 10 0.95 -12.13 -1.66
CA THR A 10 0.09 -13.13 -1.00
C THR A 10 -0.99 -12.45 -0.17
N PHE A 11 -0.65 -11.44 0.63
CA PHE A 11 -1.61 -10.69 1.44
C PHE A 11 -2.72 -10.06 0.57
N ILE A 12 -2.34 -9.37 -0.51
CA ILE A 12 -3.29 -8.75 -1.45
C ILE A 12 -4.20 -9.80 -2.08
N GLY A 13 -3.63 -10.93 -2.52
CA GLY A 13 -4.38 -12.04 -3.12
C GLY A 13 -5.36 -12.69 -2.14
N GLU A 14 -4.95 -12.94 -0.90
CA GLU A 14 -5.79 -13.53 0.16
C GLU A 14 -6.95 -12.62 0.57
N LYS A 15 -6.71 -11.30 0.59
CA LYS A 15 -7.75 -10.30 0.89
C LYS A 15 -8.62 -9.95 -0.32
N GLY A 16 -8.24 -10.39 -1.53
CA GLY A 16 -8.96 -10.10 -2.76
C GLY A 16 -8.99 -8.61 -3.11
N LEU A 17 -7.90 -7.89 -2.81
CA LEU A 17 -7.82 -6.46 -3.07
C LEU A 17 -7.70 -6.20 -4.58
N ASP A 18 -8.44 -5.20 -5.05
CA ASP A 18 -8.42 -4.80 -6.45
C ASP A 18 -7.21 -3.89 -6.73
N LEU A 19 -6.23 -4.42 -7.48
CA LEU A 19 -5.03 -3.68 -7.87
C LEU A 19 -5.33 -2.50 -8.81
N ASP A 20 -6.46 -2.54 -9.52
CA ASP A 20 -6.94 -1.45 -10.37
C ASP A 20 -7.72 -0.38 -9.59
N HIS A 21 -7.99 -0.62 -8.29
CA HIS A 21 -8.59 0.40 -7.43
C HIS A 21 -7.71 1.65 -7.40
N ARG A 22 -8.32 2.80 -7.66
CA ARG A 22 -7.63 4.08 -7.73
C ARG A 22 -7.90 4.88 -6.47
N PHE A 23 -6.82 5.30 -5.82
CA PHE A 23 -6.85 6.28 -4.76
C PHE A 23 -6.75 7.66 -5.39
N ASP A 24 -7.78 8.45 -5.18
CA ASP A 24 -7.79 9.85 -5.55
C ASP A 24 -7.23 10.68 -4.39
N VAL A 25 -6.10 11.34 -4.63
CA VAL A 25 -5.35 12.09 -3.63
C VAL A 25 -4.99 13.47 -4.18
N GLU A 26 -5.33 14.51 -3.42
CA GLU A 26 -4.99 15.88 -3.79
C GLU A 26 -3.56 16.18 -3.34
N GLY A 27 -2.64 16.23 -4.30
CA GLY A 27 -1.23 16.53 -4.07
C GLY A 27 -0.96 18.03 -4.03
N PRO A 28 0.03 18.50 -3.24
CA PRO A 28 0.33 19.92 -3.07
C PRO A 28 0.88 20.61 -4.33
N GLN A 29 1.43 19.86 -5.29
CA GLN A 29 2.10 20.41 -6.47
C GLN A 29 1.31 20.26 -7.79
N TRP A 30 0.61 19.13 -7.99
CA TRP A 30 0.00 18.79 -9.29
C TRP A 30 -1.54 18.68 -9.23
N GLY A 31 -2.15 18.97 -8.08
CA GLY A 31 -3.61 18.85 -7.89
C GLY A 31 -4.04 17.39 -7.72
N TRP A 32 -5.16 17.01 -8.34
CA TRP A 32 -5.78 15.68 -8.21
C TRP A 32 -4.91 14.58 -8.86
N ASN A 33 -4.38 13.68 -8.05
CA ASN A 33 -3.66 12.48 -8.49
C ASN A 33 -4.56 11.25 -8.32
N SER A 34 -4.62 10.40 -9.35
CA SER A 34 -5.34 9.13 -9.30
C SER A 34 -4.32 8.00 -9.38
N ILE A 35 -4.01 7.38 -8.23
CA ILE A 35 -2.94 6.39 -8.09
C ILE A 35 -3.57 5.00 -7.94
N PRO A 36 -3.29 4.04 -8.85
CA PRO A 36 -3.79 2.68 -8.71
C PRO A 36 -3.07 1.95 -7.57
N LEU A 37 -3.78 1.07 -6.86
CA LEU A 37 -3.23 0.25 -5.79
C LEU A 37 -1.99 -0.52 -6.25
N GLY A 38 -1.99 -1.04 -7.49
CA GLY A 38 -0.81 -1.69 -8.06
C GLY A 38 0.46 -0.84 -7.99
N SER A 39 0.38 0.46 -8.28
CA SER A 39 1.54 1.36 -8.16
C SER A 39 1.97 1.59 -6.72
N VAL A 40 1.02 1.65 -5.77
CA VAL A 40 1.33 1.76 -4.34
C VAL A 40 2.08 0.52 -3.86
N VAL A 41 1.63 -0.65 -4.30
CA VAL A 41 2.23 -1.95 -3.98
C VAL A 41 3.64 -2.05 -4.56
N ASP A 42 3.84 -1.62 -5.80
CA ASP A 42 5.17 -1.61 -6.44
C ASP A 42 6.15 -0.67 -5.75
N VAL A 43 5.69 0.50 -5.29
CA VAL A 43 6.52 1.41 -4.50
C VAL A 43 6.84 0.83 -3.14
N ALA A 44 5.86 0.24 -2.44
CA ALA A 44 6.08 -0.42 -1.16
C ALA A 44 7.15 -1.53 -1.25
N LYS A 45 7.21 -2.27 -2.36
CA LYS A 45 8.24 -3.29 -2.62
C LYS A 45 9.64 -2.73 -2.87
N GLN A 46 9.74 -1.46 -3.28
CA GLN A 46 11.01 -0.78 -3.60
C GLN A 46 11.55 0.07 -2.44
N CYS A 47 10.75 0.29 -1.40
CA CYS A 47 11.18 0.97 -0.17
C CYS A 47 12.33 0.24 0.54
N SER A 48 12.99 0.93 1.48
CA SER A 48 14.03 0.33 2.31
C SER A 48 13.48 -0.81 3.18
N THR A 49 14.32 -1.75 3.61
CA THR A 49 13.90 -2.86 4.49
C THR A 49 13.20 -2.36 5.76
N ALA A 50 13.69 -1.27 6.35
CA ALA A 50 13.08 -0.68 7.55
C ALA A 50 11.67 -0.12 7.32
N GLU A 51 11.39 0.36 6.11
CA GLU A 51 10.04 0.80 5.71
C GLU A 51 9.16 -0.40 5.39
N GLN A 52 9.69 -1.41 4.69
CA GLN A 52 8.98 -2.66 4.41
C GLN A 52 8.53 -3.36 5.70
N ASP A 53 9.39 -3.42 6.72
CA ASP A 53 9.06 -3.99 8.02
C ASP A 53 7.91 -3.22 8.70
N LYS A 54 7.94 -1.88 8.67
CA LYS A 54 6.85 -1.04 9.20
C LYS A 54 5.53 -1.22 8.45
N ILE A 55 5.60 -1.32 7.12
CA ILE A 55 4.44 -1.58 6.26
C ILE A 55 3.83 -2.93 6.62
N LYS A 56 4.66 -3.97 6.73
CA LYS A 56 4.25 -5.32 7.12
C LYS A 56 3.60 -5.33 8.50
N ASP A 57 4.25 -4.75 9.51
CA ASP A 57 3.74 -4.69 10.88
C ASP A 57 2.39 -3.97 10.96
N THR A 58 2.24 -2.89 10.19
CA THR A 58 0.99 -2.11 10.13
C THR A 58 -0.13 -2.92 9.49
N LEU A 59 0.12 -3.55 8.33
CA LEU A 59 -0.86 -4.40 7.65
C LEU A 59 -1.28 -5.60 8.51
N VAL A 60 -0.33 -6.27 9.17
CA VAL A 60 -0.62 -7.38 10.10
C VAL A 60 -1.48 -6.90 11.27
N ALA A 61 -1.17 -5.72 11.83
CA ALA A 61 -1.95 -5.16 12.94
C ALA A 61 -3.37 -4.73 12.52
N ILE A 62 -3.54 -4.25 11.29
CA ILE A 62 -4.86 -3.95 10.71
C ILE A 62 -5.65 -5.25 10.54
N ASP A 63 -5.03 -6.28 9.96
CA ASP A 63 -5.67 -7.57 9.71
C ASP A 63 -6.09 -8.27 11.01
N PHE A 64 -5.21 -8.25 12.02
CA PHE A 64 -5.50 -8.81 13.34
C PHE A 64 -6.73 -8.15 14.01
N ARG A 65 -6.97 -6.87 13.70
CA ARG A 65 -8.13 -6.12 14.20
C ARG A 65 -9.34 -6.20 13.27
N ASN A 66 -9.26 -6.99 12.20
CA ASN A 66 -10.26 -7.05 11.13
C ASN A 66 -10.58 -5.66 10.55
N GLY A 67 -9.56 -4.81 10.47
CA GLY A 67 -9.64 -3.46 9.93
C GLY A 67 -9.52 -3.45 8.40
N ASP A 68 -9.86 -2.32 7.80
CA ASP A 68 -9.74 -2.13 6.35
C ASP A 68 -8.31 -1.75 5.95
N ALA A 69 -7.63 -2.65 5.24
CA ALA A 69 -6.29 -2.42 4.71
C ALA A 69 -6.27 -1.32 3.63
N MET A 70 -7.38 -1.06 2.93
CA MET A 70 -7.47 -0.03 1.90
C MET A 70 -7.23 1.37 2.45
N HIS A 71 -7.63 1.64 3.70
CA HIS A 71 -7.32 2.91 4.36
C HIS A 71 -5.81 3.14 4.50
N PHE A 72 -5.05 2.08 4.78
CA PHE A 72 -3.60 2.20 4.88
C PHE A 72 -2.94 2.35 3.51
N PHE A 73 -3.42 1.65 2.49
CA PHE A 73 -2.94 1.85 1.12
C PHE A 73 -3.27 3.25 0.59
N ALA A 74 -4.43 3.82 0.95
CA ALA A 74 -4.77 5.21 0.64
C ALA A 74 -3.80 6.20 1.32
N HIS A 75 -3.39 5.93 2.56
CA HIS A 75 -2.38 6.73 3.24
C HIS A 75 -1.01 6.65 2.53
N LEU A 76 -0.58 5.46 2.12
CA LEU A 76 0.65 5.30 1.33
C LEU A 76 0.56 6.02 -0.02
N ALA A 77 -0.59 5.95 -0.70
CA ALA A 77 -0.83 6.69 -1.94
C ALA A 77 -0.74 8.22 -1.75
N ALA A 78 -1.25 8.73 -0.63
CA ALA A 78 -1.16 10.16 -0.30
C ALA A 78 0.29 10.61 -0.09
N GLU A 79 1.10 9.80 0.59
CA GLU A 79 2.53 10.10 0.78
C GLU A 79 3.31 10.03 -0.55
N MET A 80 2.91 9.17 -1.50
CA MET A 80 3.48 9.16 -2.86
C MET A 80 3.14 10.42 -3.67
N ALA A 81 2.02 11.06 -3.39
CA ALA A 81 1.55 12.26 -4.09
C ALA A 81 2.14 13.57 -3.55
N ARG A 82 2.92 13.50 -2.46
CA ARG A 82 3.50 14.64 -1.74
C ARG A 82 4.84 15.10 -2.34
#